data_AF-A0A348YML7-F1
#
_entry.id   AF-A0A348YML7-F1
#
_cell.length_a   1.000
_cell.length_b   1.000
_cell.length_c   1.000
_cell.angle_alpha   90.00
_cell.angle_beta   90.00
_cell.angle_gamma   90.00
#
_symmetry.space_group_name_H-M   'P 1'
#
loop_
_entity.id
_entity.type
_entity.pdbx_description
1 polymer ?
#
loop_
_entity_poly.entity_id
_entity_poly.type
_entity_poly.pdbx_seq_one_letter_code
_entity_poly.pdbx_strand_id
1 'polypeptide(L)'
;FDIVWRYFSWTNQTLATIVLWSGAVYLARSHSNKAYLLPFLPAIYMTTVTVTYILVAPEGFRLSSSIGNPVGIAAAVLCTALFIFKVLNKRNQQPQPV
;
A
#
# COMPACT_ATOMS: atom_id res chain seq x y z
N PHE A 1 19.75 -21.62 4.25
CA PHE A 1 18.36 -21.54 4.74
C PHE A 1 17.87 -20.10 4.85
N ASP A 2 18.75 -19.13 5.14
CA ASP A 2 18.38 -17.71 5.31
C ASP A 2 17.80 -17.04 4.07
N ILE A 3 18.20 -17.47 2.87
CA ILE A 3 17.68 -16.93 1.62
C ILE A 3 16.17 -17.20 1.51
N VAL A 4 15.72 -18.44 1.70
CA VAL A 4 14.28 -18.78 1.62
C VAL A 4 13.47 -17.96 2.62
N TRP A 5 13.97 -17.84 3.85
CA TRP A 5 13.28 -17.06 4.89
C TRP A 5 13.18 -15.57 4.56
N ARG A 6 14.20 -15.01 3.92
CA ARG A 6 14.21 -13.61 3.47
C ARG A 6 13.19 -13.35 2.36
N TYR A 7 13.11 -14.25 1.38
CA TYR A 7 12.10 -14.19 0.30
C TYR A 7 10.68 -14.37 0.85
N PHE A 8 10.50 -15.33 1.76
CA PHE A 8 9.22 -15.57 2.44
C PHE A 8 8.78 -14.35 3.27
N SER A 9 9.70 -13.77 4.04
CA SER A 9 9.43 -12.61 4.89
C SER A 9 9.02 -11.37 4.06
N TRP A 10 9.73 -11.06 2.96
CA TRP A 10 9.33 -9.92 2.14
C TRP A 10 8.01 -10.19 1.42
N THR A 11 7.78 -11.42 0.96
CA THR A 11 6.56 -11.75 0.21
C THR A 11 5.33 -11.66 1.11
N ASN A 12 5.50 -11.94 2.41
CA ASN A 12 4.44 -11.70 3.38
C ASN A 12 4.17 -10.20 3.58
N GLN A 13 5.20 -9.34 3.57
CA GLN A 13 5.01 -7.88 3.66
C GLN A 13 4.30 -7.32 2.42
N THR A 14 4.63 -7.80 1.22
CA THR A 14 3.94 -7.40 -0.01
C THR A 14 2.48 -7.86 0.01
N LEU A 15 2.22 -9.10 0.44
CA LEU A 15 0.86 -9.64 0.56
C LEU A 15 0.04 -8.84 1.57
N ALA A 16 0.58 -8.57 2.76
CA ALA A 16 -0.08 -7.73 3.77
C ALA A 16 -0.42 -6.34 3.21
N THR A 17 0.49 -5.74 2.44
CA THR A 17 0.27 -4.44 1.78
C THR A 17 -0.92 -4.51 0.82
N ILE A 18 -0.99 -5.52 -0.04
CA ILE A 18 -2.09 -5.70 -1.01
C ILE A 18 -3.42 -5.93 -0.28
N VAL A 19 -3.43 -6.74 0.78
CA VAL A 19 -4.62 -7.03 1.58
C VAL A 19 -5.12 -5.76 2.28
N LEU A 20 -4.22 -4.95 2.86
CA LEU A 20 -4.59 -3.68 3.49
C LEU A 20 -5.21 -2.69 2.49
N TRP A 21 -4.62 -2.55 1.29
CA TRP A 21 -5.22 -1.74 0.22
C TRP A 21 -6.58 -2.28 -0.24
N SER A 22 -6.70 -3.59 -0.41
CA SER A 22 -7.96 -4.23 -0.81
C SER A 22 -9.05 -4.02 0.25
N GLY A 23 -8.70 -4.19 1.53
CA GLY A 23 -9.58 -3.91 2.67
C GLY A 23 -9.98 -2.44 2.73
N ALA A 24 -9.04 -1.51 2.55
CA ALA A 24 -9.34 -0.08 2.51
C ALA A 24 -10.33 0.27 1.39
N VAL A 25 -10.16 -0.30 0.19
CA VAL A 25 -11.09 -0.08 -0.94
C VAL A 25 -12.46 -0.69 -0.65
N TYR A 26 -12.50 -1.90 -0.10
CA TYR A 26 -13.74 -2.58 0.25
C TYR A 26 -14.52 -1.80 1.31
N LEU A 27 -13.88 -1.42 2.42
CA LEU A 27 -14.51 -0.63 3.48
C LEU A 27 -14.96 0.75 2.97
N ALA A 28 -14.16 1.38 2.12
CA ALA A 28 -14.52 2.69 1.54
C ALA A 28 -15.76 2.61 0.64
N ARG A 29 -16.02 1.47 0.00
CA ARG A 29 -17.21 1.27 -0.85
C ARG A 29 -18.40 0.71 -0.08
N SER A 30 -18.16 -0.20 0.86
CA SER A 30 -19.22 -0.93 1.57
C SER A 30 -19.82 -0.16 2.74
N HIS A 31 -19.07 0.75 3.36
CA HIS A 31 -19.55 1.52 4.51
C HIS A 31 -19.36 3.03 4.30
N SER A 32 -20.39 3.81 4.67
CA SER A 32 -20.37 5.27 4.60
C SER A 32 -19.40 5.90 5.62
N ASN A 33 -19.09 5.15 6.69
CA ASN A 33 -18.24 5.62 7.79
C ASN A 33 -16.74 5.65 7.40
N LYS A 34 -15.94 6.44 8.13
CA LYS A 34 -14.48 6.60 7.91
C LYS A 34 -13.65 5.35 8.31
N ALA A 35 -14.29 4.18 8.41
CA ALA A 35 -13.65 2.93 8.81
C ALA A 35 -12.54 2.49 7.84
N TYR A 36 -12.57 2.95 6.58
CA TYR A 36 -11.50 2.75 5.62
C TYR A 36 -10.15 3.36 6.04
N LEU A 37 -10.14 4.36 6.93
CA LEU A 37 -8.90 4.98 7.43
C LEU A 37 -8.04 4.00 8.23
N LEU A 38 -8.67 3.01 8.89
CA LEU A 38 -7.99 2.03 9.73
C LEU A 38 -7.01 1.15 8.94
N PRO A 39 -7.40 0.50 7.81
CA PRO A 39 -6.44 -0.20 6.96
C PRO A 39 -5.64 0.72 6.03
N PHE A 40 -6.15 1.93 5.73
CA PHE A 40 -5.49 2.86 4.81
C PHE A 40 -4.18 3.44 5.36
N LEU A 41 -4.15 3.90 6.62
CA LEU A 41 -2.92 4.39 7.25
C LEU A 41 -1.77 3.36 7.26
N PRO A 42 -1.97 2.11 7.75
CA PRO A 42 -0.94 1.09 7.68
C PRO A 42 -0.64 0.66 6.24
N ALA A 43 -1.59 0.71 5.30
CA ALA A 43 -1.33 0.40 3.89
C ALA A 43 -0.28 1.36 3.29
N ILE A 44 -0.38 2.67 3.57
CA ILE A 44 0.57 3.68 3.09
C ILE A 44 1.96 3.39 3.63
N TYR A 45 2.07 3.18 4.95
CA TYR A 45 3.34 2.87 5.60
C TYR A 45 3.97 1.59 5.04
N MET A 46 3.18 0.51 4.93
CA MET A 46 3.64 -0.77 4.40
C MET A 46 4.05 -0.68 2.94
N THR A 47 3.41 0.19 2.15
CA THR A 47 3.82 0.47 0.76
C THR A 47 5.20 1.12 0.72
N THR A 48 5.45 2.14 1.54
CA THR A 48 6.78 2.77 1.63
C THR A 48 7.85 1.76 2.02
N VAL A 49 7.60 0.97 3.08
CA VAL A 49 8.56 -0.03 3.58
C VAL A 49 8.86 -1.09 2.52
N THR A 50 7.82 -1.63 1.88
CA THR A 50 7.95 -2.69 0.88
C THR A 50 8.65 -2.19 -0.39
N VAL A 51 8.30 -1.00 -0.88
CA VAL A 51 8.91 -0.42 -2.09
C VAL A 51 10.37 -0.05 -1.84
N THR A 52 10.67 0.62 -0.73
CA THR A 52 12.06 0.93 -0.35
C THR A 52 12.88 -0.34 -0.20
N TYR A 53 12.31 -1.40 0.42
CA TYR A 53 12.98 -2.69 0.54
C TYR A 53 13.31 -3.30 -0.82
N ILE A 54 12.36 -3.34 -1.77
CA ILE A 54 12.60 -3.89 -3.12
C ILE A 54 13.70 -3.11 -3.87
N LEU A 55 13.80 -1.80 -3.65
CA LEU A 55 14.76 -0.95 -4.35
C LEU A 55 16.16 -1.04 -3.74
N VAL A 56 16.25 -1.00 -2.41
CA VAL A 56 17.52 -0.92 -1.68
C VAL A 56 18.12 -2.31 -1.41
N ALA A 57 17.29 -3.34 -1.27
CA ALA A 57 17.78 -4.66 -0.90
C ALA A 57 18.84 -5.16 -1.89
N PRO A 58 19.90 -5.83 -1.38
CA PRO A 58 20.95 -6.41 -2.22
C PRO A 58 20.43 -7.51 -3.18
N GLU A 59 19.25 -8.05 -2.92
CA GLU A 59 18.58 -9.03 -3.82
C GLU A 59 17.59 -8.39 -4.80
N GLY A 60 17.29 -7.10 -4.62
CA GLY A 60 16.40 -6.33 -5.48
C GLY A 60 17.20 -5.52 -6.50
N PHE A 61 16.91 -4.22 -6.59
CA PHE A 61 17.59 -3.33 -7.54
C PHE A 61 18.96 -2.80 -7.08
N ARG A 62 19.38 -3.09 -5.83
CA ARG A 62 20.66 -2.63 -5.24
C ARG A 62 20.88 -1.12 -5.34
N LEU A 63 19.80 -0.33 -5.34
CA LEU A 63 19.87 1.13 -5.40
C LEU A 63 20.32 1.70 -4.05
N SER A 64 21.07 2.80 -4.09
CA SER A 64 21.44 3.52 -2.88
C SER A 64 20.20 3.95 -2.10
N SER A 65 20.25 3.88 -0.77
CA SER A 65 19.20 4.35 0.14
C SER A 65 18.80 5.82 -0.11
N SER A 66 19.71 6.62 -0.68
CA SER A 66 19.45 7.99 -1.10
C SER A 66 18.41 8.11 -2.22
N ILE A 67 18.26 7.07 -3.05
CA ILE A 67 17.27 6.98 -4.13
C ILE A 67 16.07 6.13 -3.68
N GLY A 68 16.32 5.05 -2.93
CA GLY A 68 15.26 4.14 -2.47
C GLY A 68 14.21 4.82 -1.60
N ASN A 69 14.62 5.63 -0.62
CA ASN A 69 13.70 6.34 0.27
C ASN A 69 12.75 7.32 -0.46
N PRO A 70 13.22 8.25 -1.31
CA PRO A 70 12.33 9.16 -2.01
C PRO A 70 11.40 8.43 -2.98
N VAL A 71 11.86 7.34 -3.62
CA VAL A 71 10.99 6.54 -4.51
C VAL A 71 9.92 5.79 -3.71
N GLY A 72 10.25 5.24 -2.54
CA GLY A 72 9.26 4.63 -1.65
C GLY A 72 8.18 5.61 -1.20
N ILE A 73 8.57 6.84 -0.85
CA ILE A 73 7.63 7.92 -0.52
C ILE A 73 6.79 8.30 -1.75
N ALA A 74 7.41 8.44 -2.92
CA ALA A 74 6.69 8.77 -4.15
C ALA A 74 5.64 7.69 -4.51
N ALA A 75 5.99 6.41 -4.34
CA ALA A 75 5.06 5.30 -4.55
C ALA A 75 3.88 5.34 -3.57
N ALA A 76 4.14 5.61 -2.29
CA ALA A 76 3.09 5.76 -1.29
C ALA A 76 2.15 6.94 -1.62
N VAL A 77 2.70 8.10 -2.01
CA VAL A 77 1.91 9.26 -2.46
C VAL A 77 1.07 8.93 -3.69
N LEU A 78 1.63 8.23 -4.68
CA LEU A 78 0.92 7.76 -5.86
C LEU A 78 -0.25 6.85 -5.50
N CYS A 79 -0.03 5.83 -4.65
CA CYS A 79 -1.09 4.92 -4.21
C CYS A 79 -2.19 5.66 -3.43
N THR A 80 -1.82 6.59 -2.54
CA THR A 80 -2.76 7.45 -1.82
C THR A 80 -3.58 8.32 -2.77
N ALA A 81 -2.95 8.98 -3.74
CA ALA A 81 -3.63 9.80 -4.74
C ALA A 81 -4.61 8.95 -5.55
N LEU A 82 -4.17 7.78 -6.05
CA LEU A 82 -5.03 6.86 -6.79
C LEU A 82 -6.24 6.40 -5.97
N PHE A 83 -6.05 6.13 -4.68
CA PHE A 83 -7.15 5.77 -3.79
C PHE A 83 -8.17 6.90 -3.65
N ILE A 84 -7.72 8.13 -3.39
CA ILE A 84 -8.60 9.30 -3.27
C ILE A 84 -9.37 9.51 -4.59
N PHE A 85 -8.66 9.58 -5.72
CA PHE A 85 -9.27 9.88 -7.02
C PHE A 85 -10.18 8.76 -7.55
N LYS A 86 -9.83 7.48 -7.39
CA LYS A 86 -10.65 6.38 -7.93
C LYS A 86 -11.69 5.84 -6.96
N VAL A 87 -11.43 5.88 -5.65
CA VAL A 87 -12.29 5.22 -4.66
C VAL A 87 -13.23 6.24 -4.04
N LEU A 88 -12.72 7.36 -3.52
CA LEU A 88 -13.58 8.38 -2.89
C LEU A 88 -14.43 9.13 -3.91
N ASN A 89 -13.88 9.44 -5.09
CA ASN A 89 -14.63 10.13 -6.14
C ASN A 89 -15.78 9.27 -6.71
N LYS A 90 -15.58 7.95 -6.81
CA LYS A 90 -16.66 7.02 -7.20
C LYS A 90 -17.66 6.76 -6.07
N ARG A 91 -17.23 6.79 -4.80
CA ARG A 91 -18.13 6.69 -3.64
C ARG A 91 -19.15 7.83 -3.64
N ASN A 92 -18.73 9.06 -3.97
CA ASN A 92 -19.63 10.21 -4.07
C ASN A 92 -20.64 10.11 -5.24
N GLN A 93 -20.42 9.20 -6.20
CA GLN A 93 -21.30 8.98 -7.35
C GLN A 93 -22.28 7.81 -7.15
N GLN A 94 -22.08 6.95 -6.16
CA GLN A 94 -23.01 5.87 -5.84
C GLN A 94 -24.10 6.40 -4.89
N PRO A 95 -25.39 6.40 -5.29
CA PRO A 95 -26.50 6.69 -4.38
C PRO A 95 -26.47 5.67 -3.24
N GLN A 96 -26.68 6.12 -2.00
CA GLN A 96 -26.79 5.19 -0.86
C GLN A 96 -27.91 4.17 -1.16
N PRO A 97 -27.66 2.86 -1.04
CA PRO A 97 -28.76 1.90 -1.05
C PRO A 97 -29.57 2.13 0.23
N VAL A 98 -30.84 2.51 0.03
CA VAL A 98 -31.87 2.69 1.07
C VAL A 98 -32.18 1.41 1.81
#